data_AF-F8MU28-F1
#
_entry.id   AF-F8MU28-F1
#
_cell.length_a   1.000
_cell.length_b   1.000
_cell.length_c   1.000
_cell.angle_alpha   90.00
_cell.angle_beta   90.00
_cell.angle_gamma   90.00
#
_symmetry.space_group_name_H-M   'P 1'
#
loop_
_entity.id
_entity.type
_entity.pdbx_description
1 polymer ?
#
loop_
_entity_poly.entity_id
_entity_poly.type
_entity_poly.pdbx_seq_one_letter_code
_entity_poly.pdbx_strand_id
1 'polypeptide(L)' 'IVIVIDRLTKIRYYIPTVGLTVEELAEYFIKKVYSIYGLLDSIISNRSV' A
#
# COMPACT_ATOMS: atom_id res chain seq x y z
N ILE A 1 2.77 10.85 -2.20
CA ILE A 1 3.38 9.52 -1.96
C ILE A 1 2.48 8.79 -1.00
N VAL A 2 2.12 7.54 -1.31
CA VAL A 2 1.42 6.64 -0.39
C VAL A 2 2.47 5.79 0.30
N ILE A 3 2.34 5.67 1.62
CA ILE A 3 3.23 4.86 2.45
C ILE A 3 2.39 3.71 3.01
N VAL A 4 2.79 2.49 2.67
CA VAL A 4 2.18 1.28 3.22
C VAL A 4 3.13 0.71 4.25
N ILE A 5 2.63 0.43 5.44
CA ILE A 5 3.43 -0.08 6.54
C ILE A 5 2.86 -1.43 6.95
N ASP A 6 3.66 -2.47 6.83
CA ASP A 6 3.40 -3.72 7.52
C ASP A 6 3.62 -3.49 9.02
N ARG A 7 2.55 -3.65 9.81
CA ARG A 7 2.59 -3.40 11.26
C ARG A 7 3.32 -4.48 12.04
N LEU A 8 3.39 -5.71 11.52
CA LEU A 8 4.10 -6.84 12.13
C LEU A 8 5.60 -6.72 11.88
N THR A 9 6.01 -6.65 10.61
CA THR A 9 7.44 -6.64 10.24
C THR A 9 8.07 -5.25 10.29
N LYS A 10 7.27 -4.18 10.42
CA LYS A 10 7.68 -2.77 10.38
C LYS A 10 8.29 -2.32 9.04
N ILE A 11 8.16 -3.13 7.98
CA ILE A 11 8.61 -2.77 6.64
C ILE A 11 7.72 -1.66 6.08
N ARG A 12 8.35 -0.70 5.38
CA ARG A 12 7.68 0.44 4.76
C ARG A 12 7.84 0.38 3.24
N TYR A 13 6.72 0.42 2.54
CA TYR A 13 6.65 0.52 1.08
C TYR A 13 6.26 1.93 0.69
N TYR A 14 7.04 2.52 -0.21
CA TYR A 14 6.78 3.85 -0.74
C TYR A 14 6.27 3.72 -2.17
N ILE A 15 5.05 4.19 -2.40
CA ILE A 15 4.41 4.19 -3.72
C ILE A 15 4.35 5.65 -4.19
N PRO A 16 5.07 6.03 -5.26
CA PRO A 16 4.96 7.35 -5.85
C PRO A 16 3.54 7.52 -6.41
N THR A 17 2.88 8.63 -6.11
CA THR A 17 1.48 8.88 -6.51
C THR A 17 1.33 9.93 -7.60
N VAL A 18 2.43 10.57 -8.02
CA VAL A 18 2.37 11.63 -9.03
C VAL A 18 2.07 10.98 -10.38
N GLY A 19 0.96 11.38 -10.99
CA GLY A 19 0.53 10.89 -12.30
C GLY A 19 -0.15 9.52 -12.30
N LEU A 20 -0.41 8.91 -11.14
CA LEU A 20 -1.15 7.65 -11.06
C LEU A 20 -2.64 7.90 -10.85
N THR A 21 -3.48 7.14 -11.54
CA THR A 21 -4.91 7.01 -11.19
C THR A 21 -5.09 6.14 -9.93
N VAL A 22 -6.31 6.12 -9.40
CA VAL A 22 -6.64 5.29 -8.23
C VAL A 22 -6.51 3.80 -8.57
N GLU A 23 -6.89 3.42 -9.79
CA GLU A 23 -6.81 2.05 -10.29
C GLU A 23 -5.35 1.60 -10.42
N GLU A 24 -4.49 2.45 -11.00
CA GLU A 24 -3.06 2.17 -11.12
C GLU A 24 -2.40 2.04 -9.74
N LEU A 25 -2.78 2.91 -8.79
CA LEU A 25 -2.32 2.83 -7.40
C LEU A 25 -2.71 1.49 -6.75
N ALA A 26 -3.96 1.04 -6.95
CA ALA A 26 -4.42 -0.25 -6.45
C ALA A 26 -3.65 -1.41 -7.08
N GLU A 27 -3.38 -1.35 -8.38
CA GLU A 27 -2.61 -2.38 -9.08
C GLU A 27 -1.15 -2.44 -8.57
N TYR A 28 -0.53 -1.28 -8.33
CA TYR A 28 0.80 -1.20 -7.72
C TYR A 28 0.82 -1.80 -6.32
N PHE A 29 -0.20 -1.50 -5.50
CA PHE A 29 -0.34 -2.08 -4.18
C PHE A 29 -0.44 -3.61 -4.25
N ILE A 30 -1.27 -4.14 -5.15
CA ILE A 30 -1.44 -5.58 -5.32
C ILE A 30 -0.12 -6.23 -5.76
N LYS A 31 0.53 -5.68 -6.78
CA LYS A 31 1.76 -6.22 -7.35
C LYS A 31 2.95 -6.19 -6.40
N LYS A 32 3.10 -5.14 -5.57
CA LYS A 32 4.27 -4.96 -4.71
C LYS A 32 4.09 -5.35 -3.26
N VAL A 33 2.89 -5.20 -2.70
CA VAL A 33 2.63 -5.44 -1.28
C VAL A 33 1.84 -6.72 -1.10
N TYR A 34 0.67 -6.80 -1.73
CA TYR A 34 -0.22 -7.96 -1.55
C TYR A 34 0.42 -9.26 -2.05
N SER A 35 1.20 -9.22 -3.12
CA SER A 35 1.93 -10.39 -3.64
C SER A 35 2.92 -11.01 -2.64
N ILE A 36 3.44 -10.23 -1.68
CA ILE A 36 4.41 -10.68 -0.69
C ILE A 36 3.70 -11.30 0.52
N TYR A 37 2.65 -10.65 1.00
CA TYR A 37 1.99 -11.00 2.26
C TYR A 37 0.75 -11.87 2.09
N GLY A 38 0.22 -11.97 0.86
CA GLY A 38 -1.02 -12.69 0.59
C GLY A 38 -2.23 -11.99 1.20
N LEU A 39 -3.16 -12.78 1.75
CA LEU A 39 -4.41 -12.28 2.31
C LEU A 39 -4.13 -11.46 3.58
N LEU A 40 -4.42 -10.16 3.54
CA LEU A 40 -4.27 -9.26 4.69
C LEU A 40 -5.52 -9.34 5.58
N ASP A 41 -5.33 -9.45 6.89
CA ASP A 41 -6.44 -9.46 7.85
C ASP A 41 -7.21 -8.13 7.92
N SER A 42 -6.49 -7.01 7.79
CA SER A 42 -7.09 -5.67 7.78
C SER A 42 -6.18 -4.64 7.13
N ILE A 43 -6.80 -3.62 6.51
CA ILE A 43 -6.12 -2.42 6.00
C ILE A 43 -6.64 -1.22 6.78
N ILE A 44 -5.74 -0.54 7.49
CA ILE A 44 -6.07 0.66 8.26
C ILE A 44 -5.48 1.86 7.53
N SER A 45 -6.35 2.73 7.02
CA SER A 45 -5.95 3.97 6.36
C SER A 45 -6.00 5.12 7.35
N ASN A 46 -4.86 5.75 7.62
CA ASN A 46 -4.85 7.02 8.33
C ASN A 46 -5.04 8.16 7.32
N ARG A 47 -6.29 8.42 6.92
CA ARG A 47 -6.66 9.66 6.23
C ARG A 47 -6.86 10.74 7.30
N SER A 48 -5.76 11.24 7.87
CA SER A 48 -5.82 12.54 8.51
C SER A 48 -5.95 13.57 7.38
N VAL A 49 -7.16 14.12 7.25
CA VAL A 49 -7.51 15.23 6.36
C VAL A 49 -6.56 16.41 6.61
#